data_AF-A0A2T4TDN8-F1
#
_entry.id   AF-A0A2T4TDN8-F1
#
_cell.length_a   1.000
_cell.length_b   1.000
_cell.length_c   1.000
_cell.angle_alpha   90.00
_cell.angle_beta   90.00
_cell.angle_gamma   90.00
#
_symmetry.space_group_name_H-M   'P 1'
#
loop_
_entity.id
_entity.type
_entity.pdbx_description
1 polymer ?
#
loop_
_entity_poly.entity_id
_entity_poly.type
_entity_poly.pdbx_seq_one_letter_code
_entity_poly.pdbx_strand_id
1 'polypeptide(L)'
;MSKAKYPRYRLYTVLLLIAYLLPAIPPVKAYFVGLELFLSLYWVALTVIVWRVLPGILSPGNVRTRTEMCEAGFAGAFIIVALYYLVGVIFKQLKGSPYDNSPVGFLRNVLTLFPPIVARESIRAYGMATIWKYAKKKRQFFTIIFLLILAIGMANFPKLKQLTSNKDIFIYVAKDVLPIIADNALCCVLVLWGGKWAGIFYAALVAAFWRFFPFLPDISWFAYAVIGVAFPCICATFMYGRGENSGKKKLQEVVDISWKDFVGLGLIVLMAWFWVGVFPVRPLVILTGSMEPKIMPGDVVLIEKMQKEEDIQKLSEGDIINFDRDDKINITHRIKKVKIDENGNRTFITKGDNNKSEDSQEVDPNDIRGIVHHWIPKIGLPMLMLKAKNDVPEGVVDEQK
;
A
#
# COMPACT_ATOMS: atom_id res chain seq x y z
N MET A 1 -44.43 9.16 6.51
CA MET A 1 -43.91 9.90 5.34
C MET A 1 -43.67 8.96 4.16
N SER A 2 -44.23 9.30 3.00
CA SER A 2 -44.67 8.46 1.88
C SER A 2 -43.63 7.53 1.21
N LYS A 3 -44.05 6.26 0.97
CA LYS A 3 -43.37 5.24 0.12
C LYS A 3 -43.06 5.73 -1.31
N ALA A 4 -43.72 6.80 -1.80
CA ALA A 4 -43.55 7.31 -3.17
C ALA A 4 -42.21 8.03 -3.43
N LYS A 5 -41.53 8.55 -2.40
CA LYS A 5 -40.23 9.25 -2.60
C LYS A 5 -39.05 8.30 -2.75
N TYR A 6 -39.16 7.06 -2.26
CA TYR A 6 -38.05 6.10 -2.29
C TYR A 6 -37.54 5.73 -3.70
N PRO A 7 -38.39 5.38 -4.69
CA PRO A 7 -37.90 4.99 -6.02
C PRO A 7 -37.09 6.11 -6.69
N ARG A 8 -37.42 7.38 -6.41
CA ARG A 8 -36.71 8.55 -6.98
C ARG A 8 -35.28 8.68 -6.44
N TYR A 9 -35.07 8.58 -5.13
CA TYR A 9 -33.72 8.69 -4.55
C TYR A 9 -32.76 7.57 -4.99
N ARG A 10 -33.29 6.34 -5.13
CA ARG A 10 -32.53 5.21 -5.70
C ARG A 10 -32.12 5.50 -7.14
N LEU A 11 -33.06 5.93 -7.98
CA LEU A 11 -32.80 6.27 -9.37
C LEU A 11 -31.71 7.34 -9.48
N TYR A 12 -31.82 8.43 -8.70
CA TYR A 12 -30.78 9.47 -8.68
C TYR A 12 -29.41 8.93 -8.26
N THR A 13 -29.36 8.05 -7.25
CA THR A 13 -28.08 7.43 -6.84
C THR A 13 -27.48 6.59 -7.96
N VAL A 14 -28.29 5.80 -8.67
CA VAL A 14 -27.82 4.99 -9.81
C VAL A 14 -27.34 5.88 -10.95
N LEU A 15 -28.08 6.94 -11.31
CA LEU A 15 -27.68 7.89 -12.34
C LEU A 15 -26.36 8.60 -11.99
N LEU A 16 -26.19 9.00 -10.73
CA LEU A 16 -24.95 9.60 -10.25
C LEU A 16 -23.77 8.63 -10.32
N LEU A 17 -23.97 7.34 -10.02
CA LEU A 17 -22.92 6.32 -10.15
C LEU A 17 -22.55 6.07 -11.61
N ILE A 18 -23.52 6.03 -12.52
CA ILE A 18 -23.28 5.92 -13.97
C ILE A 18 -22.47 7.12 -14.44
N ALA A 19 -22.87 8.33 -14.06
CA ALA A 19 -22.14 9.54 -14.39
C ALA A 19 -20.71 9.51 -13.82
N TYR A 20 -20.54 9.16 -12.54
CA TYR A 20 -19.23 9.00 -11.93
C TYR A 20 -18.30 8.02 -12.67
N LEU A 21 -18.84 6.89 -13.15
CA LEU A 21 -18.05 5.89 -13.87
C LEU A 21 -17.74 6.28 -15.32
N LEU A 22 -18.52 7.17 -15.94
CA LEU A 22 -18.40 7.49 -17.35
C LEU A 22 -16.97 7.95 -17.75
N PRO A 23 -16.30 8.87 -17.02
CA PRO A 23 -14.91 9.24 -17.30
C PRO A 23 -13.87 8.13 -17.06
N ALA A 24 -14.21 7.10 -16.28
CA ALA A 24 -13.31 5.98 -15.98
C ALA A 24 -13.27 4.94 -17.11
N ILE A 25 -14.27 4.95 -18.00
CA ILE A 25 -14.36 4.02 -19.14
C ILE A 25 -13.22 4.32 -20.14
N PRO A 26 -12.38 3.35 -20.52
CA PRO A 26 -11.19 3.60 -21.34
C PRO A 26 -11.38 4.41 -22.63
N PRO A 27 -12.38 4.12 -23.50
CA PRO A 27 -12.61 4.94 -24.69
C PRO A 27 -13.02 6.39 -24.37
N VAL A 28 -13.81 6.60 -23.31
CA VAL A 28 -14.19 7.95 -22.86
C VAL A 28 -12.96 8.68 -22.31
N LYS A 29 -12.17 7.99 -21.47
CA LYS A 29 -10.94 8.54 -20.90
C LYS A 29 -9.95 8.96 -21.98
N ALA A 30 -9.83 8.18 -23.06
CA ALA A 30 -8.97 8.49 -24.20
C ALA A 30 -9.39 9.78 -24.92
N TYR A 31 -10.70 10.04 -25.03
CA TYR A 31 -11.22 11.27 -25.62
C TYR A 31 -10.85 12.53 -24.83
N PHE A 32 -10.74 12.44 -23.50
CA PHE A 32 -10.39 13.57 -22.64
C PHE A 32 -8.88 13.79 -22.47
N VAL A 33 -8.03 13.02 -23.13
CA VAL A 33 -6.57 13.26 -23.12
C VAL A 33 -6.28 14.63 -23.73
N GLY A 34 -5.59 15.50 -23.00
CA GLY A 34 -5.34 16.89 -23.40
C GLY A 34 -6.50 17.88 -23.13
N LEU A 35 -7.66 17.39 -22.69
CA LEU A 35 -8.86 18.20 -22.35
C LEU A 35 -9.18 18.15 -20.85
N GLU A 36 -8.16 18.04 -20.01
CA GLU A 36 -8.29 17.81 -18.57
C GLU A 36 -9.11 18.90 -17.86
N LEU A 37 -9.01 20.16 -18.31
CA LEU A 37 -9.79 21.27 -17.75
C LEU A 37 -11.29 21.16 -18.07
N PHE A 38 -11.65 20.64 -19.25
CA PHE A 38 -13.05 20.35 -19.58
C PHE A 38 -13.61 19.23 -18.71
N LEU A 39 -12.80 18.22 -18.42
CA LEU A 39 -13.16 17.16 -17.49
C LEU A 39 -13.37 17.71 -16.07
N SER A 40 -12.60 18.72 -15.64
CA SER A 40 -12.84 19.41 -14.38
C SER A 40 -14.20 20.11 -14.35
N LEU A 41 -14.62 20.76 -15.44
CA LEU A 41 -15.94 21.38 -15.54
C LEU A 41 -17.07 20.34 -15.42
N TYR A 42 -16.89 19.14 -15.98
CA TYR A 42 -17.82 18.03 -15.81
C TYR A 42 -18.00 17.66 -14.32
N TRP A 43 -16.92 17.56 -13.56
CA TRP A 43 -16.99 17.26 -12.13
C TRP A 43 -17.62 18.41 -11.31
N VAL A 44 -17.36 19.66 -11.69
CA VAL A 44 -18.02 20.83 -11.09
C VAL A 44 -19.53 20.77 -11.36
N ALA A 45 -19.94 20.50 -12.60
CA ALA A 45 -21.35 20.37 -12.96
C ALA A 45 -22.05 19.26 -12.16
N LEU A 46 -21.42 18.08 -12.03
CA LEU A 46 -21.94 17.01 -11.18
C LEU A 46 -22.09 17.44 -9.72
N THR A 47 -21.10 18.15 -9.17
CA THR A 47 -21.17 18.68 -7.81
C THR A 47 -22.36 19.63 -7.63
N VAL A 48 -22.56 20.55 -8.59
CA VAL A 48 -23.68 21.50 -8.57
C VAL A 48 -25.02 20.77 -8.65
N ILE A 49 -25.15 19.75 -9.50
CA ILE A 49 -26.36 18.92 -9.59
C ILE A 49 -26.67 18.28 -8.23
N VAL A 50 -25.67 17.67 -7.59
CA VAL A 50 -25.87 17.02 -6.28
C VAL A 50 -26.25 18.03 -5.19
N TRP A 51 -25.68 19.23 -5.22
CA TRP A 51 -25.84 20.20 -4.14
C TRP A 51 -27.05 21.12 -4.28
N ARG A 52 -27.47 21.42 -5.52
CA ARG A 52 -28.49 22.45 -5.81
C ARG A 52 -29.72 21.90 -6.50
N VAL A 53 -29.59 20.84 -7.30
CA VAL A 53 -30.71 20.31 -8.12
C VAL A 53 -31.40 19.14 -7.43
N LEU A 54 -30.63 18.20 -6.89
CA LEU A 54 -31.20 17.01 -6.27
C LEU A 54 -31.84 17.32 -4.91
N PRO A 55 -32.94 16.61 -4.55
CA PRO A 55 -33.57 16.77 -3.24
C PRO A 55 -32.62 16.35 -2.12
N GLY A 56 -32.45 17.20 -1.12
CA GLY A 56 -31.55 16.95 0.01
C GLY A 56 -31.91 15.71 0.82
N ILE A 57 -30.90 14.89 1.14
CA ILE A 57 -31.01 13.75 2.06
C ILE A 57 -30.00 13.96 3.18
N LEU A 58 -30.48 13.96 4.42
CA LEU A 58 -29.63 14.12 5.59
C LEU A 58 -28.93 12.80 5.94
N SER A 59 -27.64 12.90 6.23
CA SER A 59 -26.85 11.83 6.86
C SER A 59 -27.30 11.61 8.31
N PRO A 60 -27.15 10.39 8.86
CA PRO A 60 -27.59 10.05 10.21
C PRO A 60 -26.85 10.76 11.35
N GLY A 61 -25.62 11.25 11.14
CA GLY A 61 -24.84 11.87 12.21
C GLY A 61 -25.41 13.22 12.67
N ASN A 62 -25.44 13.42 14.00
CA ASN A 62 -25.79 14.70 14.62
C ASN A 62 -24.65 15.73 14.47
N VAL A 63 -24.88 16.99 14.87
CA VAL A 63 -23.90 18.09 14.67
C VAL A 63 -22.56 17.80 15.35
N ARG A 64 -22.59 17.26 16.58
CA ARG A 64 -21.38 16.90 17.33
C ARG A 64 -20.57 15.82 16.60
N THR A 65 -21.20 14.69 16.29
CA THR A 65 -20.54 13.59 15.55
C THR A 65 -20.09 14.05 14.17
N ARG A 66 -20.79 14.97 13.51
CA ARG A 66 -20.32 15.53 12.24
C ARG A 66 -18.99 16.25 12.39
N THR A 67 -18.85 17.04 13.44
CA THR A 67 -17.63 17.79 13.76
C THR A 67 -16.50 16.82 14.10
N GLU A 68 -16.75 15.86 15.00
CA GLU A 68 -15.79 14.82 15.39
C GLU A 68 -15.28 14.01 14.18
N MET A 69 -16.16 13.69 13.22
CA MET A 69 -15.78 12.95 12.00
C MET A 69 -14.97 13.81 11.04
N CYS A 70 -15.23 15.11 10.94
CA CYS A 70 -14.41 16.02 10.13
C CYS A 70 -13.00 16.16 10.73
N GLU A 71 -12.91 16.36 12.05
CA GLU A 71 -11.63 16.44 12.77
C GLU A 71 -10.84 15.14 12.65
N ALA A 72 -11.49 14.00 12.85
CA ALA A 72 -10.87 12.69 12.69
C ALA A 72 -10.45 12.41 11.25
N GLY A 73 -11.23 12.85 10.26
CA GLY A 73 -10.84 12.78 8.84
C GLY A 73 -9.58 13.61 8.54
N PHE A 74 -9.49 14.83 9.09
CA PHE A 74 -8.31 15.67 8.95
C PHE A 74 -7.09 15.03 9.63
N ALA A 75 -7.21 14.64 10.89
CA ALA A 75 -6.13 13.97 11.63
C ALA A 75 -5.70 12.67 10.93
N GLY A 76 -6.66 11.87 10.45
CA GLY A 76 -6.38 10.62 9.76
C GLY A 76 -5.59 10.84 8.46
N ALA A 77 -5.92 11.88 7.70
CA ALA A 77 -5.18 12.25 6.49
C ALA A 77 -3.73 12.67 6.80
N PHE A 78 -3.51 13.44 7.88
CA PHE A 78 -2.15 13.78 8.33
C PHE A 78 -1.37 12.53 8.74
N ILE A 79 -1.99 11.63 9.51
CA ILE A 79 -1.31 10.42 10.00
C ILE A 79 -0.92 9.51 8.84
N ILE A 80 -1.82 9.22 7.89
CA ILE A 80 -1.47 8.34 6.75
C ILE A 80 -0.36 8.94 5.88
N VAL A 81 -0.40 10.24 5.64
CA VAL A 81 0.67 10.96 4.92
C VAL A 81 1.98 10.89 5.69
N ALA A 82 1.96 11.14 7.00
CA ALA A 82 3.14 11.05 7.85
C ALA A 82 3.71 9.63 7.88
N LEU A 83 2.87 8.60 7.94
CA LEU A 83 3.31 7.19 7.89
C LEU A 83 4.05 6.89 6.59
N TYR A 84 3.47 7.25 5.44
CA TYR A 84 4.13 7.07 4.14
C TYR A 84 5.46 7.83 4.07
N TYR A 85 5.45 9.10 4.48
CA TYR A 85 6.63 9.96 4.38
C TYR A 85 7.74 9.55 5.34
N LEU A 86 7.42 9.23 6.60
CA LEU A 86 8.39 8.78 7.61
C LEU A 86 9.06 7.47 7.19
N VAL A 87 8.30 6.51 6.65
CA VAL A 87 8.89 5.28 6.11
C VAL A 87 9.84 5.62 4.95
N GLY A 88 9.44 6.50 4.03
CA GLY A 88 10.31 6.99 2.96
C GLY A 88 11.61 7.63 3.49
N VAL A 89 11.52 8.48 4.51
CA VAL A 89 12.68 9.16 5.13
C VAL A 89 13.59 8.16 5.84
N ILE A 90 13.04 7.26 6.65
CA ILE A 90 13.78 6.25 7.41
C ILE A 90 14.58 5.35 6.47
N PHE A 91 13.99 4.95 5.35
CA PHE A 91 14.67 4.12 4.33
C PHE A 91 15.45 4.92 3.30
N LYS A 92 15.51 6.26 3.42
CA LYS A 92 16.13 7.16 2.44
C LYS A 92 15.61 6.94 1.01
N GLN A 93 14.35 6.55 0.90
CA GLN A 93 13.63 6.27 -0.35
C GLN A 93 12.69 7.43 -0.65
N LEU A 94 13.26 8.56 -1.09
CA LEU A 94 12.50 9.72 -1.54
C LEU A 94 12.80 10.00 -3.02
N LYS A 95 11.77 10.33 -3.78
CA LYS A 95 11.86 10.67 -5.20
C LYS A 95 11.22 12.03 -5.47
N GLY A 96 11.77 12.78 -6.41
CA GLY A 96 11.16 14.02 -6.89
C GLY A 96 9.74 13.79 -7.41
N SER A 97 8.84 14.72 -7.13
CA SER A 97 7.48 14.69 -7.63
C SER A 97 7.46 14.72 -9.16
N PRO A 98 6.62 13.90 -9.82
CA PRO A 98 6.47 13.92 -11.27
C PRO A 98 5.63 15.10 -11.77
N TYR A 99 5.09 15.93 -10.87
CA TYR A 99 4.17 17.02 -11.19
C TYR A 99 4.89 18.36 -11.36
N ASP A 100 4.39 19.16 -12.30
CA ASP A 100 4.91 20.50 -12.55
C ASP A 100 4.53 21.46 -11.40
N ASN A 101 5.55 22.00 -10.74
CA ASN A 101 5.44 22.95 -9.63
C ASN A 101 5.56 24.42 -10.07
N SER A 102 5.62 24.70 -11.37
CA SER A 102 5.49 26.07 -11.90
C SER A 102 4.14 26.68 -11.50
N PRO A 103 3.97 28.02 -11.45
CA PRO A 103 2.70 28.63 -11.09
C PRO A 103 1.51 28.16 -11.96
N VAL A 104 1.76 27.94 -13.26
CA VAL A 104 0.75 27.44 -14.21
C VAL A 104 0.49 25.96 -13.99
N GLY A 105 1.54 25.16 -13.80
CA GLY A 105 1.44 23.74 -13.46
C GLY A 105 0.67 23.50 -12.16
N PHE A 106 0.94 24.33 -11.14
CA PHE A 106 0.24 24.33 -9.87
C PHE A 106 -1.26 24.60 -10.06
N LEU A 107 -1.64 25.63 -10.81
CA LEU A 107 -3.04 25.92 -11.10
C LEU A 107 -3.73 24.75 -11.83
N ARG A 108 -3.06 24.17 -12.84
CA ARG A 108 -3.57 22.98 -13.54
C ARG A 108 -3.74 21.80 -12.58
N ASN A 109 -2.79 21.57 -11.67
CA ASN A 109 -2.88 20.52 -10.66
C ASN A 109 -4.07 20.74 -9.72
N VAL A 110 -4.30 21.97 -9.23
CA VAL A 110 -5.47 22.32 -8.40
C VAL A 110 -6.76 22.03 -9.15
N LEU A 111 -6.89 22.53 -10.38
CA LEU A 111 -8.10 22.40 -11.19
C LEU A 111 -8.40 20.96 -11.59
N THR A 112 -7.38 20.12 -11.75
CA THR A 112 -7.56 18.71 -12.13
C THR A 112 -7.69 17.76 -10.93
N LEU A 113 -7.20 18.16 -9.75
CA LEU A 113 -7.22 17.34 -8.54
C LEU A 113 -8.51 17.46 -7.74
N PHE A 114 -8.93 18.68 -7.38
CA PHE A 114 -9.99 18.86 -6.38
C PHE A 114 -11.42 18.63 -6.90
N PRO A 115 -11.81 19.10 -8.11
CA PRO A 115 -13.17 18.88 -8.61
C PRO A 115 -13.64 17.41 -8.61
N PRO A 116 -12.88 16.42 -9.13
CA PRO A 116 -13.31 15.03 -9.07
C PRO A 116 -13.45 14.50 -7.64
N ILE A 117 -12.58 14.94 -6.70
CA ILE A 117 -12.69 14.56 -5.29
C ILE A 117 -13.99 15.10 -4.70
N VAL A 118 -14.25 16.40 -4.85
CA VAL A 118 -15.47 17.04 -4.32
C VAL A 118 -16.73 16.38 -4.89
N ALA A 119 -16.75 16.10 -6.19
CA ALA A 119 -17.86 15.42 -6.83
C ALA A 119 -18.05 14.00 -6.28
N ARG A 120 -16.98 13.19 -6.20
CA ARG A 120 -17.01 11.82 -5.69
C ARG A 120 -17.51 11.76 -4.25
N GLU A 121 -16.97 12.59 -3.36
CA GLU A 121 -17.40 12.61 -1.95
C GLU A 121 -18.84 13.11 -1.78
N SER A 122 -19.30 14.00 -2.66
CA SER A 122 -20.69 14.46 -2.70
C SER A 122 -21.65 13.36 -3.16
N ILE A 123 -21.28 12.61 -4.20
CA ILE A 123 -22.02 11.43 -4.67
C ILE A 123 -22.05 10.34 -3.59
N ARG A 124 -20.91 10.11 -2.92
CA ARG A 124 -20.81 9.20 -1.77
C ARG A 124 -21.78 9.61 -0.66
N ALA A 125 -21.84 10.89 -0.32
CA ALA A 125 -22.77 11.39 0.71
C ALA A 125 -24.23 11.14 0.36
N TYR A 126 -24.61 11.41 -0.89
CA TYR A 126 -25.96 11.19 -1.36
C TYR A 126 -26.35 9.71 -1.40
N GLY A 127 -25.46 8.85 -1.93
CA GLY A 127 -25.68 7.41 -2.04
C GLY A 127 -25.75 6.73 -0.67
N MET A 128 -24.81 7.04 0.23
CA MET A 128 -24.78 6.50 1.58
C MET A 128 -26.02 6.91 2.39
N ALA A 129 -26.46 8.17 2.29
CA ALA A 129 -27.68 8.63 2.93
C ALA A 129 -28.94 7.91 2.38
N THR A 130 -28.98 7.65 1.07
CA THR A 130 -30.06 6.89 0.42
C THR A 130 -30.12 5.45 0.92
N ILE A 131 -28.98 4.76 0.94
CA ILE A 131 -28.85 3.39 1.45
C ILE A 131 -29.26 3.34 2.92
N TRP A 132 -28.75 4.25 3.74
CA TRP A 132 -29.04 4.28 5.17
C TRP A 132 -30.53 4.44 5.47
N LYS A 133 -31.16 5.41 4.82
CA LYS A 133 -32.55 5.79 5.10
C LYS A 133 -33.55 4.72 4.66
N TYR A 134 -33.26 4.02 3.55
CA TYR A 134 -34.28 3.24 2.89
C TYR A 134 -33.92 1.76 2.60
N ALA A 135 -32.65 1.37 2.66
CA ALA A 135 -32.23 -0.04 2.47
C ALA A 135 -32.11 -0.80 3.81
N LYS A 136 -32.89 -0.44 4.84
CA LYS A 136 -32.72 -0.93 6.23
C LYS A 136 -32.43 -2.44 6.38
N LYS A 137 -33.21 -3.31 5.72
CA LYS A 137 -33.07 -4.78 5.81
C LYS A 137 -31.84 -5.34 5.09
N LYS A 138 -31.35 -4.68 4.04
CA LYS A 138 -30.22 -5.13 3.19
C LYS A 138 -29.09 -4.10 3.16
N ARG A 139 -28.92 -3.33 4.25
CA ARG A 139 -28.05 -2.16 4.28
C ARG A 139 -26.59 -2.52 3.99
N GLN A 140 -26.07 -3.55 4.65
CA GLN A 140 -24.70 -4.01 4.47
C GLN A 140 -24.43 -4.41 3.02
N PHE A 141 -25.31 -5.24 2.43
CA PHE A 141 -25.21 -5.67 1.04
C PHE A 141 -25.10 -4.49 0.05
N PHE A 142 -26.02 -3.52 0.13
CA PHE A 142 -25.98 -2.35 -0.76
C PHE A 142 -24.80 -1.42 -0.48
N THR A 143 -24.32 -1.35 0.77
CA THR A 143 -23.13 -0.56 1.12
C THR A 143 -21.87 -1.16 0.50
N ILE A 144 -21.70 -2.48 0.56
CA ILE A 144 -20.57 -3.19 -0.06
C ILE A 144 -20.58 -2.99 -1.57
N ILE A 145 -21.73 -3.20 -2.23
CA ILE A 145 -21.84 -2.97 -3.68
C ILE A 145 -21.50 -1.52 -4.05
N PHE A 146 -22.05 -0.55 -3.31
CA PHE A 146 -21.80 0.87 -3.53
C PHE A 146 -20.31 1.22 -3.40
N LEU A 147 -19.65 0.70 -2.37
CA LEU A 147 -18.22 0.85 -2.15
C LEU A 147 -17.42 0.27 -3.33
N LEU A 148 -17.70 -0.97 -3.74
CA LEU A 148 -17.00 -1.61 -4.85
C LEU A 148 -17.16 -0.82 -6.16
N ILE A 149 -18.37 -0.30 -6.45
CA ILE A 149 -18.61 0.54 -7.62
C ILE A 149 -17.76 1.82 -7.58
N LEU A 150 -17.68 2.49 -6.42
CA LEU A 150 -16.84 3.69 -6.29
C LEU A 150 -15.34 3.37 -6.46
N ALA A 151 -14.90 2.21 -5.95
CA ALA A 151 -13.52 1.73 -6.07
C ALA A 151 -13.14 1.43 -7.53
N ILE A 152 -14.05 0.85 -8.32
CA ILE A 152 -13.87 0.62 -9.75
C ILE A 152 -13.53 1.92 -10.48
N GLY A 153 -14.23 3.03 -10.17
CA GLY A 153 -13.95 4.33 -10.79
C GLY A 153 -12.58 4.93 -10.45
N MET A 154 -11.90 4.41 -9.42
CA MET A 154 -10.56 4.84 -9.00
C MET A 154 -9.44 3.91 -9.50
N ALA A 155 -9.78 2.73 -10.03
CA ALA A 155 -8.80 1.74 -10.44
C ALA A 155 -7.99 2.19 -11.66
N ASN A 156 -6.70 1.83 -11.69
CA ASN A 156 -5.80 2.16 -12.79
C ASN A 156 -5.86 1.10 -13.91
N PHE A 157 -6.96 1.10 -14.68
CA PHE A 157 -7.15 0.15 -15.78
C PHE A 157 -6.03 0.09 -16.82
N PRO A 158 -5.38 1.21 -17.22
CA PRO A 158 -4.23 1.14 -18.12
C PRO A 158 -3.11 0.20 -17.63
N LYS A 159 -2.87 0.14 -16.31
CA LYS A 159 -1.83 -0.72 -15.72
C LYS A 159 -2.15 -2.21 -15.86
N LEU A 160 -3.44 -2.58 -15.92
CA LEU A 160 -3.86 -3.97 -16.13
C LEU A 160 -3.34 -4.55 -17.46
N LYS A 161 -3.22 -3.73 -18.51
CA LYS A 161 -2.71 -4.17 -19.81
C LYS A 161 -1.20 -4.48 -19.81
N GLN A 162 -0.49 -4.07 -18.76
CA GLN A 162 0.97 -4.21 -18.63
C GLN A 162 1.36 -5.41 -17.76
N LEU A 163 0.39 -6.13 -17.17
CA LEU A 163 0.65 -7.26 -16.28
C LEU A 163 0.89 -8.52 -17.10
N THR A 164 2.08 -9.10 -17.01
CA THR A 164 2.46 -10.30 -17.77
C THR A 164 2.64 -11.53 -16.87
N SER A 165 2.97 -11.35 -15.59
CA SER A 165 3.19 -12.46 -14.64
C SER A 165 2.15 -12.52 -13.50
N ASN A 166 1.96 -13.70 -12.93
CA ASN A 166 1.17 -13.91 -11.70
C ASN A 166 1.69 -13.04 -10.54
N LYS A 167 3.01 -12.82 -10.48
CA LYS A 167 3.63 -11.93 -9.49
C LYS A 167 3.16 -10.48 -9.68
N ASP A 168 3.07 -10.01 -10.93
CA ASP A 168 2.65 -8.64 -11.23
C ASP A 168 1.17 -8.43 -10.91
N ILE A 169 0.34 -9.44 -11.21
CA ILE A 169 -1.08 -9.44 -10.82
C ILE A 169 -1.21 -9.34 -9.31
N PHE A 170 -0.46 -10.14 -8.55
CA PHE A 170 -0.48 -10.08 -7.09
C PHE A 170 -0.04 -8.72 -6.55
N ILE A 171 1.06 -8.16 -7.07
CA ILE A 171 1.56 -6.84 -6.68
C ILE A 171 0.52 -5.75 -7.02
N TYR A 172 -0.12 -5.81 -8.18
CA TYR A 172 -1.17 -4.87 -8.57
C TYR A 172 -2.38 -4.95 -7.62
N VAL A 173 -2.85 -6.15 -7.30
CA VAL A 173 -3.96 -6.32 -6.35
C VAL A 173 -3.59 -5.77 -4.98
N ALA A 174 -2.40 -6.11 -4.47
CA ALA A 174 -1.96 -5.70 -3.15
C ALA A 174 -1.67 -4.20 -3.04
N LYS A 175 -0.99 -3.60 -4.03
CA LYS A 175 -0.54 -2.20 -4.01
C LYS A 175 -1.60 -1.22 -4.53
N ASP A 176 -2.35 -1.60 -5.56
CA ASP A 176 -3.28 -0.69 -6.25
C ASP A 176 -4.74 -0.97 -5.86
N VAL A 177 -5.19 -2.23 -5.81
CA VAL A 177 -6.63 -2.54 -5.62
C VAL A 177 -7.06 -2.51 -4.15
N LEU A 178 -6.39 -3.25 -3.27
CA LEU A 178 -6.78 -3.36 -1.86
C LEU A 178 -6.73 -2.01 -1.12
N PRO A 179 -5.71 -1.15 -1.29
CA PRO A 179 -5.70 0.17 -0.66
C PRO A 179 -6.84 1.06 -1.14
N ILE A 180 -7.21 1.01 -2.43
CA ILE A 180 -8.38 1.76 -2.95
C ILE A 180 -9.66 1.31 -2.24
N ILE A 181 -9.85 0.01 -2.05
CA ILE A 181 -11.03 -0.53 -1.35
C ILE A 181 -11.04 -0.09 0.13
N ALA A 182 -9.89 -0.18 0.81
CA ALA A 182 -9.75 0.18 2.22
C ALA A 182 -9.97 1.70 2.44
N ASP A 183 -9.33 2.54 1.64
CA ASP A 183 -9.47 4.00 1.68
C ASP A 183 -10.92 4.45 1.41
N ASN A 184 -11.56 3.80 0.43
CA ASN A 184 -12.96 4.06 0.11
C ASN A 184 -13.91 3.57 1.22
N ALA A 185 -13.57 2.50 1.94
CA ALA A 185 -14.31 2.07 3.13
C ALA A 185 -14.26 3.15 4.22
N LEU A 186 -13.08 3.69 4.51
CA LEU A 186 -12.90 4.80 5.45
C LEU A 186 -13.70 6.03 5.03
N CYS A 187 -13.61 6.43 3.75
CA CYS A 187 -14.39 7.55 3.22
C CYS A 187 -15.90 7.31 3.36
N CYS A 188 -16.40 6.09 3.15
CA CYS A 188 -17.81 5.75 3.36
C CYS A 188 -18.23 5.93 4.83
N VAL A 189 -17.41 5.51 5.78
CA VAL A 189 -17.68 5.70 7.22
C VAL A 189 -17.66 7.18 7.60
N LEU A 190 -16.61 7.91 7.19
CA LEU A 190 -16.46 9.36 7.38
C LEU A 190 -17.68 10.10 6.86
N VAL A 191 -18.10 9.80 5.63
CA VAL A 191 -19.20 10.50 4.97
C VAL A 191 -20.56 10.12 5.55
N LEU A 192 -20.74 8.87 5.96
CA LEU A 192 -22.01 8.43 6.57
C LEU A 192 -22.32 9.20 7.85
N TRP A 193 -21.33 9.47 8.69
CA TRP A 193 -21.51 10.15 9.97
C TRP A 193 -21.18 11.65 9.92
N GLY A 194 -20.12 12.01 9.19
CA GLY A 194 -19.61 13.37 9.00
C GLY A 194 -20.26 14.18 7.88
N GLY A 195 -20.90 13.51 6.93
CA GLY A 195 -21.36 14.14 5.69
C GLY A 195 -20.22 14.39 4.70
N LYS A 196 -20.53 15.06 3.59
CA LYS A 196 -19.61 15.24 2.46
C LYS A 196 -18.27 15.89 2.85
N TRP A 197 -18.27 16.85 3.78
CA TRP A 197 -17.06 17.58 4.15
C TRP A 197 -16.01 16.71 4.84
N ALA A 198 -16.42 15.75 5.67
CA ALA A 198 -15.48 14.82 6.30
C ALA A 198 -14.71 14.00 5.27
N GLY A 199 -15.40 13.48 4.24
CA GLY A 199 -14.77 12.78 3.12
C GLY A 199 -13.92 13.71 2.25
N ILE A 200 -14.42 14.92 1.94
CA ILE A 200 -13.70 15.90 1.13
C ILE A 200 -12.37 16.27 1.78
N PHE A 201 -12.36 16.64 3.05
CA PHE A 201 -11.13 17.05 3.73
C PHE A 201 -10.11 15.92 3.79
N TYR A 202 -10.52 14.70 4.17
CA TYR A 202 -9.62 13.55 4.19
C TYR A 202 -9.02 13.29 2.81
N ALA A 203 -9.86 13.08 1.80
CA ALA A 203 -9.41 12.70 0.46
C ALA A 203 -8.61 13.82 -0.23
N ALA A 204 -9.02 15.07 -0.05
CA ALA A 204 -8.34 16.23 -0.62
C ALA A 204 -6.93 16.40 -0.02
N LEU A 205 -6.77 16.20 1.30
CA LEU A 205 -5.48 16.36 1.96
C LEU A 205 -4.50 15.26 1.58
N VAL A 206 -4.95 14.00 1.59
CA VAL A 206 -4.13 12.87 1.12
C VAL A 206 -3.72 13.07 -0.34
N ALA A 207 -4.66 13.45 -1.21
CA ALA A 207 -4.36 13.65 -2.62
C ALA A 207 -3.48 14.88 -2.88
N ALA A 208 -3.62 15.94 -2.08
CA ALA A 208 -2.78 17.13 -2.16
C ALA A 208 -1.32 16.81 -1.84
N PHE A 209 -1.08 15.96 -0.83
CA PHE A 209 0.28 15.49 -0.53
C PHE A 209 0.91 14.83 -1.76
N TRP A 210 0.26 13.83 -2.36
CA TRP A 210 0.81 13.14 -3.53
C TRP A 210 0.97 14.04 -4.76
N ARG A 211 0.20 15.12 -4.88
CA ARG A 211 0.19 15.99 -6.07
C ARG A 211 1.14 17.18 -5.97
N PHE A 212 1.19 17.84 -4.81
CA PHE A 212 1.91 19.12 -4.65
C PHE A 212 3.21 18.98 -3.89
N PHE A 213 3.41 17.90 -3.14
CA PHE A 213 4.58 17.77 -2.31
C PHE A 213 5.82 17.46 -3.18
N PRO A 214 6.94 18.19 -3.04
CA PRO A 214 8.06 18.12 -3.98
C PRO A 214 8.85 16.81 -3.91
N PHE A 215 8.87 16.15 -2.75
CA PHE A 215 9.62 14.91 -2.52
C PHE A 215 8.69 13.82 -1.97
N LEU A 216 8.38 12.83 -2.80
CA LEU A 216 7.44 11.77 -2.46
C LEU A 216 8.17 10.52 -1.96
N PRO A 217 7.55 9.73 -1.06
CA PRO A 217 8.12 8.47 -0.61
C PRO A 217 8.07 7.41 -1.72
N ASP A 218 9.22 6.83 -2.05
CA ASP A 218 9.39 5.76 -3.05
C ASP A 218 9.65 4.42 -2.35
N ILE A 219 8.75 4.09 -1.43
CA ILE A 219 8.85 2.91 -0.58
C ILE A 219 8.49 1.62 -1.32
N SER A 220 8.94 0.48 -0.78
CA SER A 220 8.63 -0.83 -1.36
C SER A 220 7.11 -1.04 -1.58
N TRP A 221 6.74 -1.76 -2.64
CA TRP A 221 5.33 -2.02 -2.97
C TRP A 221 4.57 -2.64 -1.79
N PHE A 222 5.27 -3.47 -1.00
CA PHE A 222 4.71 -4.14 0.16
C PHE A 222 4.44 -3.15 1.31
N ALA A 223 5.42 -2.31 1.67
CA ALA A 223 5.21 -1.29 2.69
C ALA A 223 4.07 -0.35 2.29
N TYR A 224 3.99 -0.02 1.01
CA TYR A 224 2.90 0.79 0.46
C TYR A 224 1.52 0.14 0.65
N ALA A 225 1.42 -1.14 0.28
CA ALA A 225 0.20 -1.94 0.42
C ALA A 225 -0.24 -2.09 1.88
N VAL A 226 0.70 -2.41 2.78
CA VAL A 226 0.42 -2.60 4.22
C VAL A 226 -0.13 -1.32 4.84
N ILE A 227 0.55 -0.18 4.65
CA ILE A 227 0.08 1.11 5.19
C ILE A 227 -1.28 1.47 4.58
N GLY A 228 -1.42 1.31 3.26
CA GLY A 228 -2.63 1.68 2.52
C GLY A 228 -3.85 0.82 2.82
N VAL A 229 -3.68 -0.39 3.37
CA VAL A 229 -4.78 -1.25 3.81
C VAL A 229 -5.01 -1.14 5.31
N ALA A 230 -3.95 -1.29 6.12
CA ALA A 230 -4.07 -1.39 7.57
C ALA A 230 -4.62 -0.09 8.16
N PHE A 231 -4.06 1.06 7.78
CA PHE A 231 -4.45 2.33 8.37
C PHE A 231 -5.92 2.69 8.07
N PRO A 232 -6.40 2.67 6.80
CA PRO A 232 -7.79 2.97 6.53
C PRO A 232 -8.77 1.98 7.16
N CYS A 233 -8.46 0.69 7.20
CA CYS A 233 -9.31 -0.33 7.84
C CYS A 233 -9.45 -0.12 9.35
N ILE A 234 -8.34 0.17 10.05
CA ILE A 234 -8.35 0.46 11.49
C ILE A 234 -9.16 1.72 11.76
N CYS A 235 -8.89 2.79 11.00
CA CYS A 235 -9.63 4.05 11.15
C CYS A 235 -11.12 3.86 10.85
N ALA A 236 -11.48 3.15 9.78
CA ALA A 236 -12.87 2.90 9.41
C ALA A 236 -13.62 2.16 10.53
N THR A 237 -12.99 1.13 11.11
CA THR A 237 -13.59 0.35 12.21
C THR A 237 -13.81 1.21 13.45
N PHE A 238 -12.79 1.98 13.84
CA PHE A 238 -12.85 2.87 15.01
C PHE A 238 -13.89 3.98 14.85
N MET A 239 -13.93 4.61 13.68
CA MET A 239 -14.87 5.68 13.37
C MET A 239 -16.31 5.16 13.21
N TYR A 240 -16.49 3.94 12.68
CA TYR A 240 -17.79 3.32 12.58
C TYR A 240 -18.40 3.10 13.97
N GLY A 241 -17.62 2.56 14.92
CA GLY A 241 -18.06 2.36 16.30
C GLY A 241 -18.46 3.67 17.00
N ARG A 242 -17.68 4.76 16.78
CA ARG A 242 -18.04 6.09 17.31
C ARG A 242 -19.31 6.65 16.69
N GLY A 243 -19.46 6.51 15.38
CA GLY A 243 -20.65 6.95 14.66
C GLY A 243 -21.92 6.22 15.10
N GLU A 244 -21.86 4.90 15.28
CA GLU A 244 -23.00 4.09 15.71
C GLU A 244 -23.49 4.42 17.13
N ASN A 245 -22.60 4.90 17.99
CA ASN A 245 -22.91 5.36 19.34
C ASN A 245 -23.41 6.82 19.38
N SER A 246 -23.44 7.52 18.24
CA SER A 246 -23.97 8.87 18.12
C SER A 246 -25.44 8.93 18.55
N GLY A 247 -25.72 9.66 19.63
CA GLY A 247 -27.08 9.89 20.13
C GLY A 247 -27.58 8.88 21.17
N LYS A 248 -26.82 7.83 21.51
CA LYS A 248 -27.13 6.97 22.66
C LYS A 248 -26.50 7.57 23.92
N LYS A 249 -27.34 8.01 24.87
CA LYS A 249 -26.94 8.58 26.19
C LYS A 249 -26.31 7.55 27.15
N LYS A 250 -25.69 6.46 26.67
CA LYS A 250 -25.00 5.52 27.55
C LYS A 250 -23.58 6.00 27.79
N LEU A 251 -23.21 6.12 29.07
CA LEU A 251 -21.83 6.30 29.51
C LEU A 251 -20.92 5.44 28.65
N GLN A 252 -19.82 6.04 28.21
CA GLN A 252 -18.71 5.35 27.58
C GLN A 252 -18.37 4.08 28.37
N GLU A 253 -18.74 2.91 27.87
CA GLU A 253 -17.73 1.87 27.80
C GLU A 253 -16.78 2.36 26.72
N VAL A 254 -15.77 3.12 27.16
CA VAL A 254 -14.53 3.22 26.39
C VAL A 254 -14.20 1.75 26.12
N VAL A 255 -14.21 1.32 24.85
CA VAL A 255 -13.43 0.13 24.51
C VAL A 255 -12.06 0.49 25.05
N ASP A 256 -11.71 -0.10 26.19
CA ASP A 256 -10.51 0.24 26.92
C ASP A 256 -9.40 -0.41 26.11
N ILE A 257 -9.04 0.26 25.00
CA ILE A 257 -7.94 -0.14 24.15
C ILE A 257 -6.74 0.06 25.04
N SER A 258 -6.35 -1.04 25.67
CA SER A 258 -5.30 -1.02 26.65
C SER A 258 -4.02 -0.64 25.90
N TRP A 259 -3.10 0.04 26.58
CA TRP A 259 -1.76 0.29 26.02
C TRP A 259 -1.12 -1.02 25.50
N LYS A 260 -1.49 -2.16 26.09
CA LYS A 260 -1.10 -3.51 25.68
C LYS A 260 -1.54 -3.87 24.25
N ASP A 261 -2.71 -3.42 23.80
CA ASP A 261 -3.22 -3.70 22.45
C ASP A 261 -2.44 -2.93 21.39
N PHE A 262 -2.11 -1.67 21.69
CA PHE A 262 -1.24 -0.85 20.85
C PHE A 262 0.18 -1.41 20.78
N VAL A 263 0.73 -1.83 21.93
CA VAL A 263 2.05 -2.48 21.99
C VAL A 263 2.03 -3.80 21.23
N GLY A 264 1.00 -4.62 21.38
CA GLY A 264 0.85 -5.89 20.68
C GLY A 264 0.76 -5.71 19.17
N LEU A 265 -0.09 -4.79 18.70
CA LEU A 265 -0.19 -4.46 17.28
C LEU A 265 1.13 -3.90 16.74
N GLY A 266 1.78 -3.00 17.49
CA GLY A 266 3.09 -2.46 17.15
C GLY A 266 4.15 -3.54 17.00
N LEU A 267 4.21 -4.50 17.93
CA LEU A 267 5.13 -5.64 17.86
C LEU A 267 4.86 -6.55 16.66
N ILE A 268 3.60 -6.81 16.34
CA ILE A 268 3.23 -7.60 15.15
C ILE A 268 3.67 -6.90 13.86
N VAL A 269 3.44 -5.59 13.76
CA VAL A 269 3.86 -4.79 12.59
C VAL A 269 5.38 -4.74 12.48
N LEU A 270 6.09 -4.50 13.59
CA LEU A 270 7.56 -4.51 13.64
C LEU A 270 8.13 -5.88 13.27
N MET A 271 7.53 -6.96 13.74
CA MET A 271 7.93 -8.33 13.40
C MET A 271 7.70 -8.60 11.90
N ALA A 272 6.58 -8.17 11.34
CA ALA A 272 6.32 -8.29 9.90
C ALA A 272 7.34 -7.49 9.07
N TRP A 273 7.66 -6.26 9.49
CA TRP A 273 8.71 -5.44 8.89
C TRP A 273 10.08 -6.09 8.97
N PHE A 274 10.39 -6.74 10.09
CA PHE A 274 11.63 -7.50 10.25
C PHE A 274 11.73 -8.64 9.25
N TRP A 275 10.70 -9.47 9.14
CA TRP A 275 10.68 -10.59 8.20
C TRP A 275 10.72 -10.18 6.73
N VAL A 276 10.12 -9.03 6.39
CA VAL A 276 10.13 -8.51 5.01
C VAL A 276 11.47 -7.84 4.67
N GLY A 277 12.36 -7.67 5.67
CA GLY A 277 13.64 -7.00 5.48
C GLY A 277 13.41 -5.52 5.24
N VAL A 278 12.60 -4.86 6.06
CA VAL A 278 12.48 -3.41 6.09
C VAL A 278 13.73 -2.81 6.73
N PHE A 279 14.21 -3.38 7.84
CA PHE A 279 15.41 -2.93 8.55
C PHE A 279 16.72 -3.14 7.77
N PRO A 280 17.85 -2.56 8.24
CA PRO A 280 19.18 -2.80 7.68
C PRO A 280 19.59 -4.29 7.72
N VAL A 281 19.04 -5.03 8.68
CA VAL A 281 19.20 -6.48 8.76
C VAL A 281 17.94 -7.16 8.25
N ARG A 282 18.09 -8.18 7.41
CA ARG A 282 16.99 -9.01 6.93
C ARG A 282 17.23 -10.50 7.23
N PRO A 283 16.21 -11.24 7.67
CA PRO A 283 16.32 -12.69 7.80
C PRO A 283 16.20 -13.37 6.42
N LEU A 284 16.94 -14.46 6.22
CA LEU A 284 16.82 -15.37 5.10
C LEU A 284 16.91 -16.82 5.60
N VAL A 285 16.02 -17.69 5.13
CA VAL A 285 16.07 -19.12 5.46
C VAL A 285 17.04 -19.81 4.49
N ILE A 286 18.00 -20.56 5.04
CA ILE A 286 18.92 -21.39 4.26
C ILE A 286 18.20 -22.66 3.84
N LEU A 287 18.24 -22.95 2.54
CA LEU A 287 17.51 -24.07 1.94
C LEU A 287 18.40 -25.25 1.57
N THR A 288 19.70 -25.04 1.43
CA THR A 288 20.66 -26.02 0.93
C THR A 288 21.81 -26.25 1.90
N GLY A 289 22.49 -27.39 1.77
CA GLY A 289 23.59 -27.84 2.64
C GLY A 289 24.97 -27.33 2.23
N SER A 290 25.08 -26.28 1.40
CA SER A 290 26.38 -25.80 0.89
C SER A 290 27.24 -25.11 1.95
N MET A 291 26.63 -24.66 3.05
CA MET A 291 27.31 -23.97 4.16
C MET A 291 27.48 -24.85 5.41
N GLU A 292 27.30 -26.16 5.27
CA GLU A 292 27.58 -27.12 6.34
C GLU A 292 29.09 -27.18 6.67
N PRO A 293 29.47 -27.53 7.91
CA PRO A 293 28.61 -27.91 9.04
C PRO A 293 28.11 -26.72 9.89
N LYS A 294 28.58 -25.50 9.63
CA LYS A 294 28.31 -24.34 10.51
C LYS A 294 26.89 -23.78 10.36
N ILE A 295 26.37 -23.76 9.13
CA ILE A 295 25.03 -23.26 8.83
C ILE A 295 24.28 -24.40 8.14
N MET A 296 23.22 -24.87 8.77
CA MET A 296 22.46 -26.03 8.29
C MET A 296 21.22 -25.59 7.49
N PRO A 297 20.71 -26.45 6.58
CA PRO A 297 19.39 -26.25 5.99
C PRO A 297 18.31 -26.07 7.07
N GLY A 298 17.50 -25.02 6.94
CA GLY A 298 16.49 -24.65 7.93
C GLY A 298 16.97 -23.65 8.99
N ASP A 299 18.23 -23.24 8.96
CA ASP A 299 18.70 -22.11 9.76
C ASP A 299 18.27 -20.78 9.13
N VAL A 300 18.10 -19.75 9.96
CA VAL A 300 17.83 -18.39 9.51
C VAL A 300 19.12 -17.58 9.63
N VAL A 301 19.65 -17.09 8.52
CA VAL A 301 20.77 -16.14 8.50
C VAL A 301 20.26 -14.71 8.55
N LEU A 302 20.97 -13.87 9.29
CA LEU A 302 20.71 -12.42 9.36
C LEU A 302 21.69 -11.72 8.42
N ILE A 303 21.15 -11.19 7.34
CA ILE A 303 21.90 -10.48 6.31
C ILE A 303 21.88 -9.00 6.64
N GLU A 304 23.04 -8.43 6.90
CA GLU A 304 23.25 -6.99 6.98
C GLU A 304 23.39 -6.42 5.57
N LYS A 305 22.43 -5.58 5.19
CA LYS A 305 22.36 -5.00 3.85
C LYS A 305 23.47 -3.99 3.65
N MET A 306 24.20 -4.17 2.55
CA MET A 306 25.22 -3.24 2.11
C MET A 306 24.54 -2.20 1.23
N GLN A 307 24.56 -0.93 1.64
CA GLN A 307 23.91 0.16 0.89
C GLN A 307 24.90 1.16 0.30
N LYS A 308 26.14 1.15 0.77
CA LYS A 308 27.19 2.04 0.29
C LYS A 308 28.31 1.25 -0.33
N GLU A 309 28.96 1.86 -1.30
CA GLU A 309 30.18 1.36 -1.94
C GLU A 309 31.31 1.14 -0.92
N GLU A 310 31.38 2.01 0.10
CA GLU A 310 32.30 1.88 1.24
C GLU A 310 32.13 0.57 2.01
N ASP A 311 30.91 0.04 2.07
CA ASP A 311 30.63 -1.20 2.80
C ASP A 311 31.17 -2.40 2.01
N ILE A 312 31.01 -2.39 0.69
CA ILE A 312 31.57 -3.41 -0.22
C ILE A 312 33.11 -3.38 -0.17
N GLN A 313 33.72 -2.21 -0.04
CA GLN A 313 35.19 -2.09 0.09
C GLN A 313 35.74 -2.69 1.39
N LYS A 314 34.90 -2.89 2.42
CA LYS A 314 35.31 -3.55 3.66
C LYS A 314 35.25 -5.07 3.58
N LEU A 315 34.64 -5.63 2.54
CA LEU A 315 34.59 -7.08 2.35
C LEU A 315 35.98 -7.65 2.18
N SER A 316 36.22 -8.76 2.89
CA SER A 316 37.50 -9.42 3.00
C SER A 316 37.37 -10.93 2.83
N GLU A 317 38.52 -11.58 2.60
CA GLU A 317 38.56 -13.04 2.52
C GLU A 317 38.08 -13.65 3.84
N GLY A 318 37.18 -14.63 3.74
CA GLY A 318 36.56 -15.29 4.89
C GLY A 318 35.17 -14.79 5.26
N ASP A 319 34.73 -13.64 4.74
CA ASP A 319 33.37 -13.13 4.98
C ASP A 319 32.32 -14.00 4.28
N ILE A 320 31.14 -14.14 4.90
CA ILE A 320 30.00 -14.86 4.30
C ILE A 320 29.08 -13.81 3.68
N ILE A 321 28.84 -13.90 2.38
CA ILE A 321 28.00 -12.96 1.66
C ILE A 321 26.77 -13.63 1.07
N ASN A 322 25.70 -12.86 0.97
CA ASN A 322 24.50 -13.19 0.24
C ASN A 322 24.48 -12.39 -1.07
N PHE A 323 24.31 -13.08 -2.20
CA PHE A 323 24.28 -12.46 -3.52
C PHE A 323 23.25 -13.14 -4.42
N ASP A 324 22.83 -12.44 -5.46
CA ASP A 324 21.96 -13.02 -6.48
C ASP A 324 22.77 -13.44 -7.72
N ARG A 325 22.37 -14.53 -8.35
CA ARG A 325 22.88 -14.98 -9.64
C ARG A 325 21.73 -15.03 -10.65
N ASP A 326 21.98 -14.46 -11.82
CA ASP A 326 21.02 -14.34 -12.93
C ASP A 326 19.64 -13.76 -12.52
N ASP A 327 19.62 -12.87 -11.51
CA ASP A 327 18.42 -12.27 -10.91
C ASP A 327 17.36 -13.27 -10.39
N LYS A 328 17.72 -14.55 -10.26
CA LYS A 328 16.76 -15.62 -9.95
C LYS A 328 17.16 -16.47 -8.75
N ILE A 329 18.46 -16.66 -8.53
CA ILE A 329 18.97 -17.57 -7.51
C ILE A 329 19.68 -16.76 -6.44
N ASN A 330 19.19 -16.86 -5.21
CA ASN A 330 19.82 -16.22 -4.06
C ASN A 330 20.76 -17.22 -3.39
N ILE A 331 22.05 -16.90 -3.33
CA ILE A 331 23.13 -17.79 -2.88
C ILE A 331 23.82 -17.17 -1.67
N THR A 332 24.21 -18.00 -0.71
CA THR A 332 24.94 -17.57 0.49
C THR A 332 26.21 -18.39 0.63
N HIS A 333 27.37 -17.81 0.31
CA HIS A 333 28.67 -18.49 0.31
C HIS A 333 29.78 -17.64 0.95
N ARG A 334 30.94 -18.25 1.23
CA ARG A 334 32.10 -17.56 1.81
C ARG A 334 33.03 -17.03 0.73
N ILE A 335 33.52 -15.81 0.91
CA ILE A 335 34.56 -15.22 0.05
C ILE A 335 35.86 -15.99 0.27
N LYS A 336 36.38 -16.59 -0.80
CA LYS A 336 37.69 -17.25 -0.81
C LYS A 336 38.81 -16.31 -1.25
N LYS A 337 38.51 -15.46 -2.22
CA LYS A 337 39.50 -14.52 -2.78
C LYS A 337 38.83 -13.24 -3.24
N VAL A 338 39.49 -12.11 -3.01
CA VAL A 338 39.11 -10.81 -3.58
C VAL A 338 40.07 -10.51 -4.73
N LYS A 339 39.53 -10.29 -5.92
CA LYS A 339 40.30 -9.82 -7.08
C LYS A 339 40.07 -8.33 -7.27
N ILE A 340 41.12 -7.63 -7.68
CA ILE A 340 41.09 -6.21 -8.02
C ILE A 340 41.64 -6.10 -9.44
N ASP A 341 40.83 -5.58 -10.34
CA ASP A 341 41.23 -5.33 -11.73
C ASP A 341 42.05 -4.03 -11.84
N GLU A 342 42.71 -3.81 -12.99
CA GLU A 342 43.56 -2.63 -13.25
C GLU A 342 42.81 -1.30 -13.08
N ASN A 343 41.49 -1.31 -13.28
CA ASN A 343 40.60 -0.16 -13.09
C ASN A 343 40.15 0.05 -11.64
N GLY A 344 40.63 -0.76 -10.68
CA GLY A 344 40.24 -0.71 -9.27
C GLY A 344 38.91 -1.39 -8.93
N ASN A 345 38.27 -2.05 -9.90
CA ASN A 345 37.03 -2.79 -9.70
C ASN A 345 37.31 -4.10 -8.93
N ARG A 346 36.49 -4.38 -7.91
CA ARG A 346 36.60 -5.61 -7.11
C ARG A 346 35.65 -6.68 -7.61
N THR A 347 36.13 -7.90 -7.76
CA THR A 347 35.28 -9.10 -7.95
C THR A 347 35.58 -10.12 -6.86
N PHE A 348 34.59 -10.94 -6.53
CA PHE A 348 34.69 -11.89 -5.43
C PHE A 348 34.58 -13.33 -5.94
N ILE A 349 35.54 -14.16 -5.55
CA ILE A 349 35.45 -15.61 -5.74
C ILE A 349 34.86 -16.20 -4.47
N THR A 350 33.71 -16.85 -4.61
CA THR A 350 32.97 -17.46 -3.50
C THR A 350 33.04 -18.98 -3.53
N LYS A 351 32.85 -19.59 -2.37
CA LYS A 351 32.75 -21.04 -2.21
C LYS A 351 31.84 -21.38 -1.03
N GLY A 352 30.94 -22.33 -1.22
CA GLY A 352 30.20 -22.96 -0.11
C GLY A 352 31.15 -23.74 0.80
N ASP A 353 31.02 -23.60 2.12
CA ASP A 353 31.91 -24.27 3.09
C ASP A 353 31.96 -25.80 2.91
N ASN A 354 30.88 -26.41 2.39
CA ASN A 354 30.73 -27.84 2.12
C ASN A 354 30.98 -28.21 0.64
N ASN A 355 31.19 -27.25 -0.26
CA ASN A 355 31.36 -27.52 -1.69
C ASN A 355 32.79 -28.01 -1.98
N LYS A 356 32.96 -28.84 -3.03
CA LYS A 356 34.29 -29.37 -3.41
C LYS A 356 35.13 -28.32 -4.14
N SER A 357 34.55 -27.68 -5.15
CA SER A 357 35.18 -26.62 -5.95
C SER A 357 34.73 -25.22 -5.55
N GLU A 358 35.46 -24.21 -6.00
CA GLU A 358 35.02 -22.81 -5.96
C GLU A 358 33.87 -22.60 -6.95
N ASP A 359 33.08 -21.55 -6.72
CA ASP A 359 32.00 -21.20 -7.64
C ASP A 359 32.60 -20.77 -9.00
N SER A 360 32.00 -21.25 -10.09
CA SER A 360 32.51 -21.04 -11.45
C SER A 360 32.42 -19.59 -11.95
N GLN A 361 31.48 -18.82 -11.41
CA GLN A 361 31.27 -17.42 -11.75
C GLN A 361 31.70 -16.54 -10.59
N GLU A 362 32.50 -15.52 -10.91
CA GLU A 362 32.85 -14.45 -9.98
C GLU A 362 31.60 -13.62 -9.66
N VAL A 363 31.54 -13.07 -8.45
CA VAL A 363 30.43 -12.25 -7.98
C VAL A 363 30.80 -10.78 -8.13
N ASP A 364 29.96 -10.05 -8.87
CA ASP A 364 30.09 -8.61 -9.00
C ASP A 364 29.59 -7.89 -7.74
N PRO A 365 30.19 -6.73 -7.38
CA PRO A 365 29.73 -5.88 -6.28
C PRO A 365 28.23 -5.57 -6.30
N ASN A 366 27.66 -5.40 -7.49
CA ASN A 366 26.25 -5.06 -7.69
C ASN A 366 25.29 -6.19 -7.34
N ASP A 367 25.76 -7.44 -7.39
CA ASP A 367 24.97 -8.62 -7.11
C ASP A 367 24.93 -8.96 -5.61
N ILE A 368 25.80 -8.33 -4.81
CA ILE A 368 25.86 -8.52 -3.37
C ILE A 368 24.67 -7.84 -2.69
N ARG A 369 23.88 -8.65 -1.99
CA ARG A 369 22.73 -8.19 -1.20
C ARG A 369 23.12 -7.85 0.23
N GLY A 370 24.14 -8.49 0.76
CA GLY A 370 24.66 -8.18 2.09
C GLY A 370 25.63 -9.20 2.67
N ILE A 371 26.12 -8.91 3.88
CA ILE A 371 27.03 -9.78 4.65
C ILE A 371 26.25 -10.53 5.75
N VAL A 372 26.68 -11.75 6.06
CA VAL A 372 26.08 -12.59 7.10
C VAL A 372 27.04 -12.71 8.28
N HIS A 373 26.66 -12.13 9.43
CA HIS A 373 27.42 -12.24 10.68
C HIS A 373 26.79 -13.20 11.68
N HIS A 374 25.47 -13.38 11.64
CA HIS A 374 24.72 -14.15 12.62
C HIS A 374 23.71 -15.09 11.96
N TRP A 375 23.49 -16.23 12.58
CA TRP A 375 22.45 -17.18 12.19
C TRP A 375 21.78 -17.77 13.42
N ILE A 376 20.52 -18.14 13.28
CA ILE A 376 19.71 -18.72 14.33
C ILE A 376 19.31 -20.13 13.91
N PRO A 377 19.78 -21.17 14.62
CA PRO A 377 19.52 -22.55 14.24
C PRO A 377 18.03 -22.92 14.26
N LYS A 378 17.60 -23.79 13.35
CA LYS A 378 16.31 -24.52 13.37
C LYS A 378 15.01 -23.69 13.26
N ILE A 379 15.07 -22.36 13.28
CA ILE A 379 13.86 -21.51 13.21
C ILE A 379 13.17 -21.60 11.83
N GLY A 380 13.94 -21.81 10.76
CA GLY A 380 13.44 -21.90 9.40
C GLY A 380 12.90 -23.28 9.00
N LEU A 381 12.98 -24.30 9.87
CA LEU A 381 12.52 -25.67 9.57
C LEU A 381 11.07 -25.75 9.06
N PRO A 382 10.09 -25.02 9.61
CA PRO A 382 8.72 -25.05 9.07
C PRO A 382 8.66 -24.57 7.61
N MET A 383 9.45 -23.56 7.26
CA MET A 383 9.52 -23.04 5.89
C MET A 383 10.25 -24.02 4.96
N LEU A 384 11.30 -24.67 5.46
CA LEU A 384 12.00 -25.74 4.74
C LEU A 384 11.06 -26.91 4.43
N MET A 385 10.24 -27.34 5.39
CA MET A 385 9.25 -28.41 5.18
C MET A 385 8.18 -28.03 4.15
N LEU A 386 7.76 -26.77 4.11
CA LEU A 386 6.81 -26.26 3.11
C LEU A 386 7.41 -26.19 1.70
N LYS A 387 8.68 -25.81 1.58
CA LYS A 387 9.38 -25.71 0.28
C LYS A 387 9.94 -27.03 -0.22
N ALA A 388 10.33 -27.96 0.66
CA ALA A 388 10.80 -29.29 0.28
C ALA A 388 9.77 -30.10 -0.54
N LYS A 389 8.51 -29.65 -0.55
CA LYS A 389 7.42 -30.24 -1.33
C LYS A 389 7.30 -29.69 -2.76
N ASN A 390 8.00 -28.59 -3.10
CA ASN A 390 7.95 -27.92 -4.41
C ASN A 390 9.37 -27.52 -4.84
N ASP A 391 9.97 -28.30 -5.74
CA ASP A 391 11.13 -28.01 -6.60
C ASP A 391 12.21 -27.05 -6.05
N VAL A 392 13.30 -27.63 -5.55
CA VAL A 392 14.59 -26.93 -5.47
C VAL A 392 15.04 -26.62 -6.91
N PRO A 393 15.36 -25.37 -7.26
CA PRO A 393 15.78 -25.03 -8.63
C PRO A 393 17.00 -25.87 -9.06
N GLU A 394 16.98 -26.40 -10.28
CA GLU A 394 18.15 -27.05 -10.90
C GLU A 394 19.33 -26.06 -10.91
N GLY A 395 20.49 -26.51 -10.42
CA GLY A 395 21.70 -25.70 -10.27
C GLY A 395 22.12 -25.37 -8.83
N VAL A 396 21.35 -25.77 -7.81
CA VAL A 396 21.73 -25.63 -6.38
C VAL A 396 22.13 -26.97 -5.73
N VAL A 397 22.16 -28.05 -6.51
CA VAL A 397 22.65 -29.36 -6.10
C VAL A 397 23.86 -29.67 -6.97
N ASP A 398 25.05 -29.76 -6.37
CA ASP A 398 26.19 -30.40 -7.02
C ASP A 398 25.75 -31.82 -7.41
N GLU A 399 25.94 -32.18 -8.68
CA GLU A 399 25.69 -33.51 -9.22
C GLU A 399 26.19 -34.59 -8.25
N GLN A 400 25.25 -35.27 -7.60
CA GLN A 400 25.54 -36.52 -6.92
C GLN A 400 25.86 -37.55 -7.99
N LYS A 401 27.13 -37.97 -8.04
CA LYS A 401 27.47 -39.34 -8.42
C LYS A 401 27.36 -40.24 -7.20
#